data_AF-A0AAV1BWJ2-F1
#
_entry.id   AF-A0AAV1BWJ2-F1
#
_cell.length_a   1.000
_cell.length_b   1.000
_cell.length_c   1.000
_cell.angle_alpha   90.00
_cell.angle_beta   90.00
_cell.angle_gamma   90.00
#
_symmetry.space_group_name_H-M   'P 1'
#
loop_
_entity.id
_entity.type
_entity.pdbx_description
1 polymer ?
#
loop_
_entity_poly.entity_id
_entity_poly.type
_entity_poly.pdbx_seq_one_letter_code
_entity_poly.pdbx_strand_id
1 'polypeptide(L)'
;MVNSLKSKCTSAMNSIEELLKQKPELKQPLTECWAKYDASIMSVAILDAIEAATNGDAGLGEESMDVVTTSAHQCDDGFKPSPSPLVDANRIVCDVAAVVEGMFTVMR
;
A
#
# COMPACT_ATOMS: atom_id res chain seq x y z
N MET A 1 0.71 -7.58 -12.89
CA MET A 1 -0.14 -7.29 -11.71
C MET A 1 0.59 -6.46 -10.67
N VAL A 2 1.85 -6.75 -10.32
CA VAL A 2 2.65 -5.88 -9.40
C VAL A 2 2.68 -4.41 -9.85
N ASN A 3 2.83 -4.14 -11.16
CA ASN A 3 2.73 -2.78 -11.70
C ASN A 3 1.35 -2.13 -11.52
N SER A 4 0.27 -2.92 -11.54
CA SER A 4 -1.08 -2.43 -11.27
C SER A 4 -1.22 -2.03 -9.80
N LEU A 5 -0.66 -2.82 -8.87
CA LEU A 5 -0.58 -2.48 -7.45
C LEU A 5 0.21 -1.18 -7.26
N LYS A 6 1.40 -1.07 -7.86
CA LYS A 6 2.22 0.15 -7.84
C LYS A 6 1.41 1.38 -8.27
N SER A 7 0.65 1.28 -9.36
CA SER A 7 -0.19 2.37 -9.85
C SER A 7 -1.29 2.76 -8.86
N LYS A 8 -1.91 1.79 -8.16
CA LYS A 8 -2.90 2.08 -7.11
C LYS A 8 -2.28 2.74 -5.90
N CYS A 9 -1.09 2.30 -5.48
CA CYS A 9 -0.34 2.94 -4.40
C CYS A 9 0.02 4.40 -4.76
N THR A 10 0.51 4.65 -5.99
CA THR A 10 0.75 6.01 -6.47
C THR A 10 -0.51 6.87 -6.46
N SER A 11 -1.65 6.31 -6.87
CA SER A 11 -2.93 7.03 -6.81
C SER A 11 -3.32 7.37 -5.38
N ALA A 12 -3.14 6.47 -4.42
CA ALA A 12 -3.41 6.71 -3.01
C ALA A 12 -2.50 7.81 -2.43
N MET A 13 -1.20 7.80 -2.77
CA MET A 13 -0.27 8.86 -2.39
C MET A 13 -0.69 10.24 -2.92
N ASN A 14 -1.11 10.31 -4.19
CA ASN A 14 -1.64 11.56 -4.75
C ASN A 14 -2.88 12.06 -3.98
N SER A 15 -3.79 11.16 -3.61
CA SER A 15 -4.95 11.52 -2.76
C SER A 15 -4.52 12.01 -1.37
N ILE A 16 -3.49 11.43 -0.76
CA ILE A 16 -2.92 11.91 0.51
C ILE A 16 -2.39 13.34 0.35
N GLU A 17 -1.64 13.61 -0.72
CA GLU A 17 -1.09 14.94 -1.00
C GLU A 17 -2.16 16.01 -1.25
N GLU A 18 -3.24 15.63 -1.92
CA GLU A 18 -4.41 16.50 -2.09
C GLU A 18 -5.12 16.78 -0.77
N LEU A 19 -5.31 15.75 0.06
CA LEU A 19 -5.92 15.88 1.38
C LEU A 19 -5.06 16.73 2.32
N LEU A 20 -3.73 16.64 2.26
CA LEU A 20 -2.83 17.49 3.04
C LEU A 20 -3.03 18.99 2.76
N LYS A 21 -3.42 19.35 1.53
CA LYS A 21 -3.72 20.73 1.14
C LYS A 21 -5.11 21.17 1.60
N GLN A 22 -6.08 20.25 1.57
CA GLN A 22 -7.49 20.55 1.82
C GLN A 22 -7.89 20.45 3.29
N LYS A 23 -7.23 19.58 4.07
CA LYS A 23 -7.59 19.21 5.44
C LYS A 23 -6.40 19.39 6.38
N PRO A 24 -5.98 20.63 6.68
CA PRO A 24 -4.84 20.90 7.56
C PRO A 24 -5.03 20.31 8.96
N GLU A 25 -6.26 20.12 9.42
CA GLU A 25 -6.59 19.45 10.68
C GLU A 25 -6.20 17.97 10.73
N LEU A 26 -6.05 17.32 9.57
CA LEU A 26 -5.63 15.93 9.44
C LEU A 26 -4.15 15.78 9.07
N LYS A 27 -3.35 16.86 9.17
CA LYS A 27 -1.97 16.88 8.69
C LYS A 27 -1.10 15.75 9.25
N GLN A 28 -1.19 15.50 10.56
CA GLN A 28 -0.38 14.46 11.20
C GLN A 28 -0.70 13.06 10.66
N PRO A 29 -1.95 12.55 10.78
CA PRO A 29 -2.25 11.20 10.28
C PRO A 29 -2.05 11.06 8.76
N LEU A 30 -2.29 12.12 7.98
CA LEU A 30 -2.00 12.11 6.54
C LEU A 30 -0.49 12.02 6.24
N THR A 31 0.36 12.74 6.98
CA THR A 31 1.82 12.63 6.82
C THR A 31 2.31 11.24 7.17
N GLU A 32 1.78 10.64 8.24
CA GLU A 32 2.12 9.28 8.66
C GLU A 32 1.70 8.25 7.61
N CYS A 33 0.50 8.39 7.03
CA CYS A 33 0.07 7.59 5.88
C CYS A 33 1.02 7.73 4.69
N TRP A 34 1.36 8.96 4.30
CA TRP A 34 2.26 9.20 3.18
C TRP A 34 3.61 8.50 3.39
N ALA A 35 4.17 8.60 4.60
CA ALA A 35 5.43 7.95 4.95
C ALA A 35 5.35 6.41 4.87
N LYS A 36 4.23 5.79 5.27
CA LYS A 36 4.03 4.34 5.12
C LYS A 36 3.97 3.92 3.65
N TYR A 37 3.25 4.68 2.83
CA TYR A 37 3.18 4.44 1.40
C TYR A 37 4.53 4.61 0.71
N ASP A 38 5.29 5.63 1.06
CA ASP A 38 6.59 5.90 0.44
C ASP A 38 7.66 4.91 0.90
N ALA A 39 7.87 4.81 2.22
CA ALA A 39 8.98 4.06 2.80
C ALA A 39 8.74 2.55 2.82
N SER A 40 7.54 2.08 3.16
CA SER A 40 7.26 0.64 3.32
C SER A 40 6.69 0.02 2.06
N ILE A 41 5.76 0.70 1.38
CA ILE A 41 5.11 0.14 0.20
C ILE A 41 5.96 0.36 -1.05
N MET A 42 6.21 1.61 -1.43
CA MET A 42 6.82 1.94 -2.72
C MET A 42 8.32 1.61 -2.77
N SER A 43 9.05 1.91 -1.69
CA SER A 43 10.51 1.76 -1.64
C SER A 43 10.98 0.37 -1.24
N VAL A 44 10.10 -0.48 -0.68
CA VAL A 44 10.44 -1.84 -0.25
C VAL A 44 9.52 -2.83 -0.94
N ALA A 45 8.28 -2.98 -0.48
CA ALA A 45 7.42 -4.08 -0.89
C ALA A 45 7.16 -4.15 -2.42
N ILE A 46 7.01 -3.02 -3.11
CA ILE A 46 6.83 -3.01 -4.57
C ILE A 46 8.11 -3.42 -5.30
N LEU A 47 9.29 -3.02 -4.82
CA LEU A 47 10.56 -3.39 -5.44
C LEU A 47 10.83 -4.89 -5.24
N ASP A 48 10.65 -5.36 -4.02
CA ASP A 48 10.82 -6.77 -3.64
C ASP A 48 9.84 -7.66 -4.41
N ALA A 49 8.57 -7.26 -4.54
CA ALA A 49 7.60 -7.99 -5.35
C ALA A 49 7.96 -8.03 -6.86
N ILE A 50 8.59 -6.98 -7.40
CA ILE A 50 9.09 -6.99 -8.79
C ILE A 50 10.26 -7.96 -8.92
N GLU A 51 11.18 -7.96 -7.96
CA GLU A 51 12.31 -8.88 -7.92
C GLU A 51 11.83 -10.34 -7.78
N ALA A 52 10.94 -10.61 -6.82
CA ALA A 52 10.30 -11.90 -6.60
C ALA A 52 9.65 -12.44 -7.89
N ALA A 53 8.90 -11.59 -8.60
CA ALA A 53 8.27 -11.98 -9.87
C ALA A 53 9.29 -12.27 -10.97
N THR A 54 10.45 -11.63 -10.95
CA THR A 54 11.53 -11.82 -11.94
C THR A 54 12.33 -13.09 -11.66
N ASN A 55 12.64 -13.33 -10.38
CA ASN A 55 13.53 -14.41 -9.95
C ASN A 55 12.78 -15.70 -9.59
N GLY A 56 11.44 -15.65 -9.50
CA GLY A 56 10.62 -16.79 -9.09
C GLY A 56 10.58 -17.01 -7.58
N ASP A 57 10.93 -16.01 -6.76
CA ASP A 57 10.89 -16.11 -5.30
C ASP A 57 9.49 -15.81 -4.77
N ALA A 58 8.63 -16.83 -4.78
CA ALA A 58 7.26 -16.71 -4.27
C ALA A 58 7.20 -16.35 -2.77
N GLY A 59 8.21 -16.72 -1.98
CA GLY A 59 8.25 -16.40 -0.55
C GLY A 59 8.37 -14.91 -0.30
N LEU A 60 9.36 -14.28 -0.94
CA LEU A 60 9.56 -12.82 -0.90
C LEU A 60 8.33 -12.06 -1.44
N GLY A 61 7.73 -12.59 -2.50
CA GLY A 61 6.53 -12.00 -3.10
C GLY A 61 5.33 -11.95 -2.15
N GLU A 62 5.07 -13.02 -1.41
CA GLU A 62 3.99 -13.06 -0.40
C GLU A 62 4.28 -12.15 0.80
N GLU A 63 5.51 -12.18 1.34
CA GLU A 63 5.92 -11.28 2.43
C GLU A 63 5.75 -9.81 2.05
N SER A 64 6.09 -9.48 0.80
CA SER A 64 5.87 -8.13 0.26
C SER A 64 4.39 -7.73 0.29
N MET A 65 3.46 -8.63 -0.02
CA MET A 65 2.02 -8.32 0.00
C MET A 65 1.48 -8.15 1.42
N ASP A 66 2.02 -8.89 2.40
CA ASP A 66 1.72 -8.68 3.82
C ASP A 66 2.17 -7.28 4.28
N VAL A 67 3.36 -6.82 3.87
CA VAL A 67 3.84 -5.47 4.14
C VAL A 67 2.90 -4.41 3.55
N VAL A 68 2.42 -4.61 2.32
CA VAL A 68 1.46 -3.69 1.68
C VAL A 68 0.17 -3.57 2.46
N THR A 69 -0.46 -4.71 2.76
CA THR A 69 -1.76 -4.74 3.46
C THR A 69 -1.64 -4.20 4.89
N THR A 70 -0.59 -4.60 5.63
CA THR A 70 -0.31 -4.09 6.97
C THR A 70 -0.10 -2.58 6.96
N SER A 71 0.68 -2.04 6.02
CA SER A 71 0.95 -0.61 5.93
C SER A 71 -0.30 0.20 5.58
N ALA A 72 -1.15 -0.31 4.69
CA ALA A 72 -2.43 0.31 4.33
C ALA A 72 -3.42 0.31 5.51
N HIS A 73 -3.53 -0.79 6.26
CA HIS A 73 -4.36 -0.83 7.48
C HIS A 73 -3.85 0.10 8.57
N GLN A 74 -2.52 0.17 8.77
CA GLN A 74 -1.94 1.11 9.72
C GLN A 74 -2.19 2.58 9.33
N CYS A 75 -2.31 2.88 8.03
CA CYS A 75 -2.73 4.20 7.58
C CYS A 75 -4.18 4.50 8.03
N ASP A 76 -5.13 3.57 7.84
CA ASP A 76 -6.50 3.78 8.31
C ASP A 76 -6.60 3.91 9.83
N ASP A 77 -5.83 3.12 10.56
CA ASP A 77 -5.81 3.12 12.02
C ASP A 77 -5.31 4.45 12.60
N GLY A 78 -4.48 5.18 11.88
CA GLY A 78 -4.01 6.52 12.26
C GLY A 78 -5.13 7.57 12.39
N PHE A 79 -6.31 7.31 11.83
CA PHE A 79 -7.46 8.23 11.90
C PHE A 79 -8.46 7.90 13.02
N LYS A 80 -8.28 6.78 13.72
CA LYS A 80 -9.19 6.36 14.80
C LYS A 80 -9.28 7.44 15.90
N PRO A 81 -10.48 7.68 16.46
CA PRO A 81 -11.72 6.92 16.29
C PRO A 81 -12.55 7.26 15.05
N SER A 82 -12.12 8.25 14.26
CA SER A 82 -12.85 8.68 13.06
C SER A 82 -12.50 7.81 11.85
N PRO A 83 -13.41 7.68 10.87
CA PRO A 83 -13.08 7.03 9.60
C PRO A 83 -11.97 7.78 8.86
N SER A 84 -11.04 7.01 8.30
CA SER A 84 -10.01 7.51 7.40
C SER A 84 -10.64 8.08 6.12
N PRO A 85 -10.22 9.26 5.64
CA PRO A 85 -10.62 9.79 4.34
C PRO A 85 -10.04 8.97 3.16
N LEU A 86 -9.16 8.00 3.44
CA LEU A 86 -8.46 7.16 2.46
C LEU A 86 -8.98 5.72 2.46
N VAL A 87 -10.02 5.39 3.24
CA VAL A 87 -10.50 4.01 3.45
C VAL A 87 -10.75 3.26 2.14
N ASP A 88 -11.36 3.92 1.15
CA ASP A 88 -11.62 3.29 -0.15
C ASP A 88 -10.33 3.08 -0.96
N ALA A 89 -9.39 4.02 -0.90
CA ALA A 89 -8.10 3.90 -1.57
C ALA A 89 -7.24 2.79 -0.94
N ASN A 90 -7.18 2.74 0.38
CA ASN A 90 -6.49 1.71 1.14
C ASN A 90 -7.09 0.33 0.89
N ARG A 91 -8.43 0.22 0.85
CA ARG A 91 -9.11 -1.02 0.47
C ARG A 91 -8.77 -1.48 -0.93
N ILE A 92 -8.77 -0.59 -1.92
CA ILE A 92 -8.39 -0.94 -3.30
C ILE A 92 -6.94 -1.45 -3.37
N VAL A 93 -6.03 -0.83 -2.62
CA VAL A 93 -4.64 -1.30 -2.52
C VAL A 93 -4.59 -2.71 -1.93
N CYS A 94 -5.30 -2.97 -0.82
CA CYS A 94 -5.38 -4.30 -0.22
C CYS A 94 -6.00 -5.34 -1.16
N ASP A 95 -7.10 -5.02 -1.83
CA ASP A 95 -7.77 -5.94 -2.77
C ASP A 95 -6.85 -6.33 -3.93
N VAL A 96 -6.08 -5.37 -4.47
CA VAL A 96 -5.11 -5.65 -5.53
C VAL A 96 -3.89 -6.41 -5.00
N ALA A 97 -3.45 -6.13 -3.76
CA ALA A 97 -2.38 -6.87 -3.11
C ALA A 97 -2.74 -8.36 -2.93
N ALA A 98 -3.97 -8.66 -2.51
CA ALA A 98 -4.47 -10.04 -2.39
C ALA A 98 -4.46 -10.80 -3.73
N VAL A 99 -4.78 -10.11 -4.84
CA VAL A 99 -4.69 -10.72 -6.18
C VAL A 99 -3.23 -11.01 -6.57
N VAL A 100 -2.31 -10.10 -6.25
CA VAL A 100 -0.87 -10.29 -6.51
C VAL A 100 -0.31 -11.41 -5.64
N GLU A 101 -0.70 -11.48 -4.37
CA GLU A 101 -0.34 -12.56 -3.45
C GLU A 101 -0.76 -13.91 -4.00
N GLY A 102 -2.01 -14.04 -4.47
CA GLY A 102 -2.50 -15.26 -5.10
C GLY A 102 -1.69 -15.70 -6.33
N MET A 103 -1.06 -14.76 -7.06
CA MET A 103 -0.13 -15.13 -8.13
C MET A 103 1.13 -15.78 -7.60
N PHE A 104 1.73 -15.22 -6.55
CA PHE A 104 2.92 -15.80 -5.92
C PHE A 104 2.62 -17.16 -5.29
N THR A 105 1.44 -17.33 -4.69
CA THR A 105 1.02 -18.64 -4.16
C THR A 105 0.94 -19.72 -5.24
N VAL A 106 0.53 -19.38 -6.47
CA VAL A 106 0.47 -20.33 -7.60
C VAL A 106 1.85 -20.59 -8.23
N MET A 107 2.85 -19.75 -7.93
CA MET A 107 4.24 -19.95 -8.39
C MET A 107 5.02 -20.98 -7.55
N ARG A 108 4.49 -21.41 -6.40
CA ARG A 108 5.06 -22.49 -5.58
C ARG A 108 4.76 -23.87 -6.17
#